data_AF-A0AAV8CGU5-F1
#
_entry.id   AF-A0AAV8CGU5-F1
#
_cell.length_a   1.000
_cell.length_b   1.000
_cell.length_c   1.000
_cell.angle_alpha   90.00
_cell.angle_beta   90.00
_cell.angle_gamma   90.00
#
_symmetry.space_group_name_H-M   'P 1'
#
loop_
_entity.id
_entity.type
_entity.pdbx_description
1 polymer ?
#
loop_
_entity_poly.entity_id
_entity_poly.type
_entity_poly.pdbx_seq_one_letter_code
_entity_poly.pdbx_strand_id
1 'polypeptide(L)'
;MGFGPLVPSEAERSLIERVRLELKNELKEGFKAKINDIREEILRKRRAGKLPGDTASLLKSWWQSHSKWPYPTEEDKARLVQETGLQLKQINNWFINQRKRNWHSNPSGAVKSKSKRSNAGKHASELDI
;
A
#
# COMPACT_ATOMS: atom_id res chain seq x y z
N MET A 1 36.98 11.97 54.97
CA MET A 1 35.66 12.60 54.75
C MET A 1 35.20 12.22 53.35
N GLY A 2 34.30 11.25 53.22
CA GLY A 2 33.79 10.80 51.92
C GLY A 2 32.54 11.60 51.55
N PHE A 3 32.59 12.36 50.46
CA PHE A 3 31.38 12.88 49.85
C PHE A 3 30.62 11.68 49.27
N GLY A 4 29.43 11.42 49.82
CA GLY A 4 28.52 10.39 49.31
C GLY A 4 28.04 10.71 47.89
N PRO A 5 27.36 9.76 47.21
CA PRO A 5 26.98 9.91 45.81
C PRO A 5 26.23 11.23 45.60
N LEU A 6 26.69 12.05 44.66
CA LEU A 6 26.03 13.30 44.29
C LEU A 6 24.67 12.98 43.69
N VAL A 7 23.64 13.08 44.52
CA VAL A 7 22.26 12.93 44.09
C VAL A 7 21.85 14.23 43.39
N PRO A 8 21.42 14.19 42.11
CA PRO A 8 21.04 15.40 41.39
C PRO A 8 19.90 16.13 42.10
N SER A 9 19.99 17.46 42.12
CA SER A 9 18.95 18.34 42.63
C SER A 9 17.64 18.14 41.85
N GLU A 10 16.52 18.54 42.45
CA GLU A 10 15.20 18.41 41.82
C GLU A 10 15.11 19.13 40.46
N ALA A 11 15.78 20.28 40.34
CA ALA A 11 15.88 21.02 39.09
C ALA A 11 16.66 20.25 38.02
N GLU A 12 17.79 19.63 38.39
CA GLU A 12 18.60 18.81 37.48
C GLU A 12 17.84 17.55 37.04
N ARG A 13 17.09 16.91 37.94
CA ARG A 13 16.23 15.76 37.60
C ARG A 13 15.13 16.15 36.61
N SER A 14 14.47 17.29 36.84
CA SER A 14 13.43 17.80 35.95
C SER A 14 13.97 18.11 34.56
N LEU A 15 15.17 18.70 34.47
CA LEU A 15 15.87 18.96 33.22
C LEU A 15 16.20 17.66 32.48
N ILE A 16 16.75 16.66 33.17
CA ILE A 16 17.08 15.36 32.58
C ILE A 16 15.83 14.67 32.03
N GLU A 17 14.70 14.72 32.76
CA GLU A 17 13.46 14.11 32.29
C GLU A 17 12.88 14.85 31.07
N ARG A 18 12.95 16.18 31.03
CA ARG A 18 12.56 16.95 29.82
C ARG A 18 13.39 16.57 28.60
N VAL A 19 14.72 16.54 28.74
CA VAL A 19 15.62 16.16 27.64
C VAL A 19 15.35 14.73 27.19
N ARG A 20 15.10 13.80 28.13
CA ARG A 20 14.74 12.41 27.83
C ARG A 20 13.43 12.33 27.02
N LEU A 21 12.42 13.11 27.40
CA LEU A 21 11.14 13.16 26.68
C LEU A 21 11.27 13.77 25.29
N GLU A 22 12.05 14.84 25.14
CA GLU A 22 12.35 15.46 23.86
C GLU A 22 13.03 14.47 22.90
N LEU A 23 14.11 13.81 23.34
CA LEU A 23 14.80 12.80 22.54
C LEU A 23 13.88 11.63 22.15
N LYS A 24 13.02 11.17 23.07
CA LYS A 24 12.03 10.12 22.78
C LYS A 24 11.02 10.57 21.72
N ASN A 25 10.58 11.83 21.77
CA ASN A 25 9.65 12.40 20.81
C ASN A 25 10.31 12.59 19.44
N GLU A 26 11.53 13.11 19.38
CA GLU A 26 12.30 13.25 18.15
C GLU A 26 12.51 11.89 17.46
N LEU A 27 12.93 10.89 18.23
CA LEU A 27 13.10 9.54 17.71
C LEU A 27 11.79 8.99 17.14
N LYS A 28 10.69 9.14 17.88
CA LYS A 28 9.36 8.68 17.47
C LYS A 28 8.89 9.37 16.19
N GLU A 29 9.02 10.68 16.09
CA GLU A 29 8.62 11.43 14.90
C GLU A 29 9.55 11.14 13.71
N GLY A 30 10.86 10.98 13.94
CA GLY A 30 11.81 10.58 12.89
C GLY A 30 11.49 9.20 12.30
N PHE A 31 11.19 8.20 13.15
CA PHE A 31 10.77 6.88 12.67
C PHE A 31 9.43 6.92 11.93
N LYS A 32 8.46 7.69 12.45
CA LYS A 32 7.15 7.87 11.82
C LYS A 32 7.24 8.54 10.45
N ALA A 33 8.09 9.56 10.31
CA ALA A 33 8.38 10.19 9.02
C ALA A 33 8.93 9.18 8.02
N LYS A 34 9.96 8.42 8.41
CA LYS A 34 10.55 7.36 7.56
C LYS A 34 9.53 6.29 7.16
N ILE A 35 8.63 5.90 8.07
CA ILE A 35 7.54 4.96 7.76
C ILE A 35 6.59 5.56 6.72
N ASN A 36 6.25 6.84 6.82
CA ASN A 36 5.38 7.50 5.85
C ASN A 36 6.04 7.60 4.48
N ASP A 37 7.33 7.91 4.42
CA ASP A 37 8.08 7.94 3.15
C ASP A 37 8.09 6.56 2.47
N ILE A 38 8.35 5.50 3.25
CA ILE A 38 8.29 4.12 2.75
C ILE A 38 6.88 3.78 2.25
N ARG A 39 5.84 4.19 2.99
CA ARG A 39 4.44 3.98 2.58
C ARG A 39 4.13 4.71 1.27
N GLU A 40 4.53 5.97 1.13
CA GLU A 40 4.29 6.73 -0.09
C GLU A 40 5.07 6.16 -1.28
N GLU A 41 6.29 5.71 -1.07
CA GLU A 41 7.07 5.02 -2.10
C GLU A 41 6.38 3.74 -2.59
N ILE A 42 5.89 2.92 -1.65
CA ILE A 42 5.11 1.71 -1.97
C ILE A 42 3.83 2.08 -2.72
N LEU A 43 3.11 3.11 -2.30
CA LEU A 43 1.89 3.57 -2.95
C LEU A 43 2.17 4.13 -4.36
N ARG A 44 3.28 4.85 -4.54
CA ARG A 44 3.72 5.38 -5.84
C ARG A 44 4.04 4.25 -6.80
N LYS A 45 4.84 3.25 -6.37
CA LYS A 45 5.10 2.04 -7.17
C LYS A 45 3.82 1.29 -7.51
N ARG A 46 2.85 1.21 -6.60
CA ARG A 46 1.55 0.58 -6.84
C ARG A 46 0.67 1.38 -7.82
N ARG A 47 0.75 2.72 -7.81
CA ARG A 47 0.02 3.60 -8.74
C ARG A 47 0.65 3.57 -10.14
N ALA A 48 1.98 3.47 -10.25
CA ALA A 48 2.71 3.41 -11.51
C ALA A 48 2.33 2.21 -12.40
N GLY A 49 1.69 1.17 -11.85
CA GLY A 49 1.20 0.00 -12.60
C GLY A 49 -0.26 0.08 -13.06
N LYS A 50 -0.97 1.20 -12.82
CA LYS A 50 -2.35 1.36 -13.30
C LYS A 50 -2.34 1.95 -14.70
N LEU A 51 -3.09 1.33 -15.60
CA LEU A 51 -3.30 1.85 -16.95
C LEU A 51 -4.02 3.22 -16.88
N PRO A 52 -3.68 4.18 -17.76
CA PRO A 52 -4.44 5.43 -17.90
C PRO A 52 -5.94 5.17 -18.03
N GLY A 53 -6.79 6.00 -17.41
CA GLY A 53 -8.24 5.79 -17.35
C GLY A 53 -8.90 5.56 -18.71
N ASP A 54 -8.43 6.28 -19.73
CA ASP A 54 -8.95 6.21 -21.11
C ASP A 54 -8.62 4.87 -21.77
N THR A 55 -7.39 4.39 -21.62
CA THR A 55 -6.95 3.08 -22.13
C THR A 55 -7.70 1.91 -21.49
N ALA A 56 -7.98 2.01 -20.19
CA ALA A 56 -8.76 1.01 -19.47
C ALA A 56 -10.21 0.93 -19.99
N SER A 57 -10.76 2.02 -20.51
CA SER A 57 -12.13 2.06 -21.05
C SER A 57 -12.22 1.36 -22.41
N LEU A 58 -11.23 1.58 -23.29
CA LEU A 58 -11.10 0.85 -24.56
C LEU A 58 -11.01 -0.66 -24.35
N LEU A 59 -10.15 -1.11 -23.44
CA LEU A 59 -10.00 -2.53 -23.13
C LEU A 59 -11.27 -3.15 -22.53
N LYS A 60 -11.99 -2.40 -21.70
CA LYS A 60 -13.30 -2.82 -21.16
C LYS A 60 -14.36 -2.93 -22.25
N SER A 61 -14.39 -2.00 -23.19
CA SER A 61 -15.34 -2.02 -24.31
C SER A 61 -15.15 -3.29 -25.16
N TRP A 62 -13.90 -3.60 -25.53
CA TRP A 62 -13.58 -4.85 -26.23
C TRP A 62 -13.99 -6.07 -25.41
N TRP A 63 -13.67 -6.08 -24.12
CA TRP A 63 -14.02 -7.18 -23.20
C TRP A 63 -15.52 -7.44 -23.12
N GLN A 64 -16.33 -6.38 -23.01
CA GLN A 64 -17.79 -6.50 -22.95
C GLN A 64 -18.35 -7.08 -24.26
N SER A 65 -17.81 -6.66 -25.39
CA SER A 65 -18.21 -7.18 -26.71
C SER A 65 -17.84 -8.66 -26.90
N HIS A 66 -16.79 -9.13 -26.21
CA HIS A 66 -16.27 -10.50 -26.30
C HIS A 66 -16.47 -11.29 -24.99
N SER A 67 -17.50 -10.96 -24.22
CA SER A 67 -17.70 -11.53 -22.88
C SER A 67 -18.10 -13.01 -22.86
N LYS A 68 -18.33 -13.63 -24.03
CA LYS A 68 -18.56 -15.09 -24.19
C LYS A 68 -17.30 -15.86 -24.56
N TRP A 69 -16.33 -15.20 -25.22
CA TRP A 69 -14.98 -15.75 -25.42
C TRP A 69 -13.92 -14.63 -25.51
N PRO A 70 -13.17 -14.28 -24.44
CA PRO A 70 -12.46 -13.02 -24.31
C PRO A 70 -10.97 -13.24 -24.62
N TYR A 71 -10.73 -13.95 -25.70
CA TYR A 71 -9.40 -14.27 -26.19
C TYR A 71 -9.19 -13.42 -27.45
N PRO A 72 -8.57 -12.23 -27.33
CA PRO A 72 -8.33 -11.39 -28.49
C PRO A 72 -7.38 -12.10 -29.45
N THR A 73 -7.70 -11.98 -30.74
CA THR A 73 -6.82 -12.42 -31.83
C THR A 73 -5.54 -11.57 -31.89
N GLU A 74 -4.56 -11.95 -32.70
CA GLU A 74 -3.35 -11.14 -32.86
C GLU A 74 -3.68 -9.78 -33.51
N GLU A 75 -4.65 -9.76 -34.42
CA GLU A 75 -5.18 -8.56 -35.06
C GLU A 75 -5.89 -7.66 -34.05
N ASP A 76 -6.70 -8.22 -33.16
CA ASP A 76 -7.34 -7.46 -32.06
C ASP A 76 -6.30 -6.85 -31.13
N LYS A 77 -5.26 -7.61 -30.77
CA LYS A 77 -4.19 -7.11 -29.91
C LYS A 77 -3.43 -5.98 -30.60
N ALA A 78 -3.13 -6.10 -31.89
CA ALA A 78 -2.47 -5.04 -32.66
C ALA A 78 -3.29 -3.75 -32.70
N ARG A 79 -4.60 -3.85 -32.95
CA ARG A 79 -5.51 -2.69 -32.89
C ARG A 79 -5.55 -2.05 -31.52
N LEU A 80 -5.68 -2.85 -30.46
CA LEU A 80 -5.69 -2.35 -29.08
C LEU A 80 -4.36 -1.68 -28.71
N VAL A 81 -3.22 -2.18 -29.17
CA VAL A 81 -1.91 -1.52 -29.00
C VAL A 81 -1.90 -0.15 -29.69
N GLN A 82 -2.38 -0.07 -30.93
CA GLN A 82 -2.44 1.19 -31.68
C GLN A 82 -3.37 2.22 -31.03
N GLU A 83 -4.57 1.81 -30.62
CA GLU A 83 -5.57 2.72 -30.03
C GLU A 83 -5.22 3.16 -28.61
N THR A 84 -4.62 2.27 -27.81
CA THR A 84 -4.30 2.56 -26.40
C THR A 84 -2.89 3.10 -26.18
N GLY A 85 -1.99 2.95 -27.16
CA GLY A 85 -0.57 3.24 -27.00
C GLY A 85 0.17 2.34 -26.00
N LEU A 86 -0.48 1.27 -25.53
CA LEU A 86 0.11 0.33 -24.57
C LEU A 86 0.95 -0.72 -25.30
N GLN A 87 1.99 -1.20 -24.63
CA GLN A 87 2.76 -2.32 -25.14
C GLN A 87 1.92 -3.60 -25.17
N LEU A 88 2.15 -4.46 -26.17
CA LEU A 88 1.47 -5.75 -26.32
C LEU A 88 1.49 -6.59 -25.04
N LYS A 89 2.60 -6.57 -24.29
CA LYS A 89 2.74 -7.25 -23.00
C LYS A 89 1.74 -6.74 -21.95
N GLN A 90 1.48 -5.42 -21.92
CA GLN A 90 0.52 -4.81 -21.01
C GLN A 90 -0.92 -5.22 -21.38
N ILE A 91 -1.23 -5.24 -22.68
CA ILE A 91 -2.52 -5.74 -23.20
C ILE A 91 -2.74 -7.21 -22.79
N ASN A 92 -1.75 -8.07 -23.05
CA ASN A 92 -1.80 -9.49 -22.68
C ASN A 92 -2.01 -9.68 -21.17
N ASN A 93 -1.23 -9.00 -20.35
CA ASN A 93 -1.34 -9.05 -18.90
C ASN A 93 -2.71 -8.56 -18.40
N TRP A 94 -3.26 -7.52 -19.05
CA TRP A 94 -4.59 -7.03 -18.72
C TRP A 94 -5.64 -8.09 -18.98
N PHE A 95 -5.66 -8.72 -20.17
CA PHE A 95 -6.65 -9.75 -20.50
C PHE A 95 -6.53 -11.00 -19.64
N ILE A 96 -5.30 -11.44 -19.31
CA ILE A 96 -5.08 -12.56 -18.37
C ILE A 96 -5.68 -12.24 -16.99
N ASN A 97 -5.39 -11.06 -16.46
CA ASN A 97 -5.90 -10.63 -15.16
C ASN A 97 -7.41 -10.40 -15.18
N GLN A 98 -7.94 -9.85 -16.28
CA GLN A 98 -9.36 -9.59 -16.45
C GLN A 98 -10.14 -10.90 -16.50
N ARG A 99 -9.62 -11.92 -17.21
CA ARG A 99 -10.16 -13.27 -17.18
C ARG A 99 -10.17 -13.85 -15.78
N LYS A 100 -9.02 -13.86 -15.10
CA LYS A 100 -8.91 -14.38 -13.73
C LYS A 100 -9.92 -13.76 -12.74
N ARG A 101 -10.31 -12.50 -12.95
CA ARG A 101 -11.19 -11.76 -12.04
C ARG A 101 -12.68 -11.87 -12.41
N ASN A 102 -13.00 -11.95 -13.69
CA ASN A 102 -14.38 -11.73 -14.18
C ASN A 102 -14.88 -12.84 -15.10
N TRP A 103 -14.03 -13.77 -15.54
CA TRP A 103 -14.41 -14.88 -16.40
C TRP A 103 -14.88 -16.06 -15.55
N HIS A 104 -16.18 -16.35 -15.60
CA HIS A 104 -16.85 -17.38 -14.81
C HIS A 104 -17.03 -17.10 -13.31
N SER A 105 -16.86 -15.86 -12.85
CA SER A 105 -17.34 -15.51 -11.49
C SER A 105 -18.87 -15.48 -11.51
N ASN A 106 -19.46 -16.62 -11.17
CA ASN A 106 -20.88 -16.78 -10.84
C ASN A 106 -21.36 -15.59 -9.97
N PRO A 107 -22.48 -14.91 -10.27
CA PRO A 107 -23.00 -13.83 -9.43
C PRO A 107 -23.55 -14.33 -8.07
N SER A 108 -23.59 -15.64 -7.84
CA SER A 108 -24.15 -16.27 -6.63
C SER A 108 -23.04 -16.80 -5.70
N GLY A 109 -22.16 -15.92 -5.21
CA GLY A 109 -21.04 -16.38 -4.38
C GLY A 109 -20.30 -15.27 -3.65
N ALA A 110 -20.87 -14.83 -2.54
CA ALA A 110 -20.21 -14.20 -1.40
C ALA A 110 -19.49 -12.86 -1.65
N VAL A 111 -20.14 -11.79 -1.18
CA VAL A 111 -19.54 -10.74 -0.34
C VAL A 111 -18.06 -11.01 0.02
N LYS A 112 -17.13 -10.49 -0.78
CA LYS A 112 -15.76 -10.31 -0.29
C LYS A 112 -15.77 -9.08 0.59
N SER A 113 -16.05 -9.31 1.87
CA SER A 113 -15.76 -8.39 2.96
C SER A 113 -14.39 -7.78 2.71
N LYS A 114 -14.41 -6.47 2.43
CA LYS A 114 -13.22 -5.65 2.34
C LYS A 114 -12.62 -5.65 3.74
N SER A 115 -11.68 -6.57 4.00
CA SER A 115 -10.93 -6.58 5.25
C SER A 115 -10.13 -5.27 5.30
N LYS A 116 -10.72 -4.27 5.96
CA LYS A 116 -9.99 -3.18 6.60
C LYS A 116 -9.05 -3.88 7.56
N ARG A 117 -7.79 -3.95 7.17
CA ARG A 117 -6.70 -4.40 8.03
C ARG A 117 -6.57 -3.34 9.14
N SER A 118 -7.36 -3.50 10.20
CA SER A 118 -7.32 -2.69 11.41
C SER A 118 -5.98 -2.95 12.09
N ASN A 119 -5.16 -1.91 12.21
CA ASN A 119 -3.91 -1.92 12.97
C ASN A 119 -4.24 -1.96 14.46
N ALA A 120 -4.46 -3.16 15.01
CA ALA A 120 -4.57 -3.40 16.44
C ALA A 120 -3.20 -3.81 16.99
N GLY A 121 -2.31 -2.82 17.18
CA GLY A 121 -1.14 -2.98 18.02
C GLY A 121 -1.59 -2.99 19.47
N LYS A 122 -1.83 -4.18 20.02
CA LYS A 122 -2.13 -4.37 21.44
C LYS A 122 -0.90 -4.03 22.28
N HIS A 123 -1.14 -3.16 23.24
CA HIS A 123 -0.34 -2.90 24.43
C HIS A 123 0.12 -4.22 25.07
N ALA A 124 1.42 -4.41 25.24
CA ALA A 124 2.00 -5.46 26.07
C ALA A 124 3.42 -5.05 26.49
N SER A 125 3.52 -4.26 27.55
CA SER A 125 4.71 -4.17 28.40
C SER A 125 4.31 -3.62 29.75
N GLU A 126 3.70 -4.47 30.56
CA GLU A 126 3.64 -4.34 32.01
C GLU A 126 4.29 -5.62 32.54
N LEU A 127 5.55 -5.50 32.93
CA LEU A 127 6.23 -6.41 33.82
C LEU A 127 6.88 -5.51 34.86
N ASP A 128 6.31 -5.63 36.07
CA ASP A 128 6.74 -4.97 37.29
C ASP A 128 8.22 -5.22 37.59
N ILE A 129 8.92 -4.14 37.96
CA ILE A 129 9.99 -4.14 38.95
C ILE A 129 9.51 -3.22 40.06
#